data_AF-A0A0S1XEE0-F1
#
_entry.id   AF-A0A0S1XEE0-F1
#
_cell.length_a   1.000
_cell.length_b   1.000
_cell.length_c   1.000
_cell.angle_alpha   90.00
_cell.angle_beta   90.00
_cell.angle_gamma   90.00
#
_symmetry.space_group_name_H-M   'P 1'
#
loop_
_entity.id
_entity.type
_entity.pdbx_description
1 polymer ?
#
loop_
_entity_poly.entity_id
_entity_poly.type
_entity_poly.pdbx_seq_one_letter_code
_entity_poly.pdbx_strand_id
1 'polypeptide(L)' 'MTQKEDVKRVQVTFTKHQWELIEKFRGILGQTDAEIVRNIILTWLSEKSIVSTTVKRTMEED' A
#
# COMPACT_ATOMS: atom_id res chain seq x y z
N MET A 1 25.36 -1.60 12.41
CA MET A 1 24.27 -2.56 12.66
C MET A 1 23.02 -1.99 12.01
N THR A 2 22.58 -2.54 10.89
CA THR A 2 21.43 -2.02 10.15
C THR A 2 20.17 -2.37 10.94
N GLN A 3 19.44 -1.37 11.43
CA GLN A 3 18.13 -1.58 12.05
C GLN A 3 17.25 -2.25 11.00
N LYS A 4 16.84 -3.49 11.27
CA LYS A 4 15.93 -4.24 10.41
C LYS A 4 14.55 -3.68 10.71
N GLU A 5 14.00 -2.88 9.80
CA GLU A 5 12.63 -2.37 9.95
C GLU A 5 11.68 -3.55 10.22
N ASP A 6 10.79 -3.39 11.21
CA ASP A 6 9.82 -4.42 11.57
C ASP A 6 8.78 -4.57 10.46
N VAL A 7 9.08 -5.45 9.50
CA VAL A 7 8.17 -5.76 8.40
C VAL A 7 6.98 -6.55 8.95
N LYS A 8 5.81 -5.92 8.99
CA LYS A 8 4.55 -6.59 9.31
C LYS A 8 3.97 -7.28 8.09
N ARG A 9 3.73 -8.60 8.19
CA ARG A 9 2.99 -9.36 7.17
C ARG A 9 1.50 -9.38 7.51
N VAL A 10 0.66 -9.08 6.52
CA VAL A 10 -0.80 -9.14 6.62
C VAL A 10 -1.32 -10.04 5.50
N GLN A 11 -2.05 -11.09 5.85
CA GLN A 11 -2.75 -11.93 4.88
C GLN A 11 -4.12 -11.32 4.60
N VAL A 12 -4.44 -11.12 3.33
CA VAL A 12 -5.71 -10.58 2.86
C VAL A 12 -6.38 -11.59 1.93
N THR A 13 -7.71 -11.65 1.99
CA THR A 13 -8.52 -12.52 1.13
C THR A 13 -9.37 -11.66 0.21
N PHE A 14 -9.28 -11.93 -1.08
CA PHE A 14 -10.10 -11.28 -2.11
C PHE A 14 -11.05 -12.30 -2.71
N THR A 15 -12.24 -11.85 -3.12
CA THR A 15 -13.11 -12.64 -4.00
C THR A 15 -12.48 -12.75 -5.38
N LYS A 16 -12.91 -13.75 -6.17
CA LYS A 16 -12.42 -13.96 -7.55
C LYS A 16 -12.53 -12.69 -8.40
N HIS A 17 -13.68 -12.02 -8.38
CA HIS A 17 -13.91 -10.80 -9.15
C HIS A 17 -13.02 -9.63 -8.71
N GLN A 18 -12.75 -9.50 -7.40
CA GLN A 18 -11.80 -8.50 -6.90
C GLN A 18 -10.38 -8.80 -7.38
N TRP A 19 -9.98 -10.07 -7.37
CA TRP A 19 -8.66 -10.47 -7.85
C TRP A 19 -8.50 -10.23 -9.36
N GLU A 20 -9.51 -10.57 -10.17
CA GLU A 20 -9.53 -10.31 -11.61
C GLU A 20 -9.39 -8.82 -11.94
N LEU A 21 -9.89 -7.93 -11.07
CA LEU A 21 -9.67 -6.49 -11.20
C LEU A 21 -8.22 -6.10 -10.85
N ILE A 22 -7.69 -6.61 -9.73
CA ILE A 22 -6.33 -6.32 -9.25
C ILE A 22 -5.27 -6.81 -10.25
N GLU A 23 -5.48 -7.98 -10.86
CA GLU A 23 -4.53 -8.60 -11.77
C GLU A 23 -4.29 -7.79 -13.06
N LYS A 24 -5.26 -6.96 -13.47
CA LYS A 24 -5.12 -6.05 -14.63
C LYS A 24 -4.00 -5.02 -14.44
N PHE A 25 -3.54 -4.81 -13.21
CA PHE A 25 -2.44 -3.89 -12.90
C PHE A 25 -1.07 -4.57 -12.88
N ARG A 26 -0.98 -5.89 -13.13
CA ARG A 26 0.30 -6.60 -13.24
C ARG A 26 1.12 -6.05 -14.40
N GLY A 27 2.40 -5.84 -14.18
CA GLY A 27 3.30 -5.19 -15.14
C GLY A 27 3.24 -3.66 -15.12
N ILE A 28 2.20 -3.06 -14.54
CA ILE A 28 2.06 -1.60 -14.36
C ILE A 28 2.44 -1.22 -12.92
N LEU A 29 1.77 -1.81 -11.94
CA LEU A 29 1.94 -1.51 -10.51
C LEU A 29 2.86 -2.50 -9.79
N GLY A 30 3.46 -3.45 -10.48
CA GLY A 30 4.35 -4.45 -9.88
C GLY A 30 4.34 -5.77 -10.65
N GLN A 31 5.26 -6.65 -10.30
CA GLN A 31 5.34 -7.99 -10.91
C GLN A 31 4.70 -9.04 -10.01
N THR A 32 4.85 -8.88 -8.68
CA THR A 32 4.29 -9.80 -7.70
C THR A 32 2.97 -9.29 -7.12
N ASP A 33 2.16 -10.22 -6.63
CA ASP A 33 0.85 -9.94 -6.03
C ASP A 33 0.93 -8.95 -4.86
N ALA A 34 1.93 -9.15 -3.99
CA ALA A 34 2.16 -8.28 -2.84
C ALA A 34 2.58 -6.86 -3.24
N GLU A 35 3.35 -6.71 -4.32
CA GLU A 35 3.74 -5.38 -4.84
C GLU A 35 2.53 -4.64 -5.40
N ILE A 36 1.71 -5.32 -6.20
CA ILE A 36 0.53 -4.73 -6.81
C ILE A 36 -0.41 -4.22 -5.70
N VAL A 37 -0.72 -5.08 -4.72
CA VAL A 37 -1.58 -4.70 -3.59
C VAL A 37 -0.99 -3.55 -2.78
N ARG A 38 0.31 -3.61 -2.46
CA ARG A 38 1.00 -2.52 -1.73
C ARG A 38 0.91 -1.20 -2.49
N ASN A 39 1.20 -1.21 -3.78
CA ASN A 39 1.22 0.00 -4.58
C ASN A 39 -0.19 0.58 -4.77
N ILE A 40 -1.22 -0.26 -4.94
CA ILE A 40 -2.62 0.19 -4.92
C ILE A 40 -2.94 0.93 -3.61
N ILE A 41 -2.55 0.37 -2.45
CA ILE A 41 -2.79 1.01 -1.15
C ILE A 41 -2.06 2.35 -1.06
N LEU A 42 -0.78 2.40 -1.42
CA LEU A 42 0.01 3.63 -1.38
C LEU A 42 -0.57 4.71 -2.30
N THR A 43 -0.96 4.35 -3.52
CA THR A 43 -1.62 5.26 -4.47
C THR A 43 -2.93 5.79 -3.92
N TRP A 44 -3.77 4.93 -3.32
CA TRP A 44 -5.04 5.35 -2.73
C TRP A 44 -4.85 6.30 -1.54
N LEU A 45 -3.88 6.01 -0.65
CA LEU A 45 -3.54 6.88 0.48
C LEU A 45 -3.05 8.26 0.01
N SER A 46 -2.28 8.28 -1.09
CA SER A 46 -1.83 9.51 -1.73
C SER A 46 -2.99 10.30 -2.32
N GLU A 47 -3.89 9.65 -3.06
CA GLU A 47 -5.05 10.29 -3.69
C GLU A 47 -6.00 10.90 -2.67
N LYS A 48 -6.23 10.23 -1.54
CA LYS A 48 -7.10 10.74 -0.45
C LYS A 48 -6.45 11.81 0.42
N SER A 49 -5.21 12.24 0.13
CA SER A 49 -4.44 13.18 0.95
C SER A 49 -4.28 12.71 2.42
N ILE A 50 -4.48 11.43 2.71
CA ILE A 50 -4.32 10.86 4.05
C ILE A 50 -2.84 10.96 4.45
N VAL A 51 -1.92 10.71 3.52
CA VAL A 51 -0.48 10.88 3.78
C VAL A 51 -0.15 12.33 4.16
N SER A 52 -0.68 13.31 3.42
CA SER A 52 -0.39 14.74 3.68
C SER A 52 -0.99 15.23 4.99
N THR A 53 -2.21 14.79 5.32
CA THR A 53 -2.89 15.18 6.58
C THR A 53 -2.27 14.51 7.81
N THR A 54 -1.89 13.24 7.72
CA THR A 54 -1.21 12.53 8.83
C THR A 54 0.20 13.08 9.07
N VAL A 55 0.98 13.36 8.02
CA VAL A 55 2.31 13.98 8.16
C VAL A 55 2.23 15.37 8.79
N LYS A 56 1.28 16.21 8.36
CA LYS A 56 1.10 17.54 8.98
C LYS A 56 0.75 17.45 10.47
N ARG A 57 -0.16 16.55 10.84
CA ARG A 57 -0.53 16.36 12.25
C ARG A 57 0.63 15.89 13.11
N THR A 58 1.45 14.96 12.60
CA THR A 58 2.63 14.49 13.34
C THR A 58 3.68 15.59 13.51
N MET A 59 3.81 16.51 12.55
CA MET A 59 4.70 17.68 12.68
C MET A 59 4.16 18.79 13.60
N GLU A 60 2.85 18.82 13.88
CA GLU A 60 2.23 19.80 14.80
C GLU A 60 2.24 19.31 16.26
N GLU A 61 2.46 18.02 16.49
CA GLU A 61 2.47 17.38 17.81
C GLU A 61 3.89 17.21 18.40
N ASP A 62 4.94 17.55 17.64
CA ASP A 62 6.36 17.64 18.05
C ASP A 62 6.80 19.10 18.30
#